data_AF-A0A537XFN9-F1
#
_entry.id   AF-A0A537XFN9-F1
#
_cell.length_a   1.000
_cell.length_b   1.000
_cell.length_c   1.000
_cell.angle_alpha   90.00
_cell.angle_beta   90.00
_cell.angle_gamma   90.00
#
_symmetry.space_group_name_H-M   'P 1'
#
loop_
_entity.id
_entity.type
_entity.pdbx_description
1 polymer ?
#
loop_
_entity_poly.entity_id
_entity_poly.type
_entity_poly.pdbx_seq_one_letter_code
_entity_poly.pdbx_strand_id
1 'polypeptide(L)'
;MDVWVASASARGAPYLVPLSFDWDGEAPLVATPTDSPSGKNLATTRAVRLGLGYARDVSTIDGPPADLHPAPNYGYLALGVRFPMHGERMTTASAQ
;
A
#
# COMPACT_ATOMS: atom_id res chain seq x y z
N MET A 1 4.05 3.03 -12.86
CA MET A 1 5.10 2.84 -11.84
C MET A 1 4.51 1.93 -10.78
N ASP A 2 5.32 1.07 -10.17
CA ASP A 2 4.86 0.20 -9.09
C ASP A 2 5.27 0.74 -7.72
N VAL A 3 4.49 0.38 -6.71
CA VAL A 3 4.78 0.57 -5.30
C VAL A 3 4.88 -0.80 -4.64
N TRP A 4 5.88 -0.96 -3.78
CA TRP A 4 6.01 -2.15 -2.95
C TRP A 4 5.01 -2.07 -1.79
N VAL A 5 4.11 -3.04 -1.69
CA VAL A 5 3.11 -3.12 -0.62
C VAL A 5 3.47 -4.25 0.34
N ALA A 6 3.98 -3.87 1.51
CA ALA A 6 4.25 -4.78 2.60
C ALA A 6 3.04 -4.84 3.54
N SER A 7 2.48 -6.03 3.75
CA SER A 7 1.36 -6.27 4.67
C SER A 7 1.64 -7.49 5.55
N ALA A 8 0.85 -7.69 6.59
CA ALA A 8 0.95 -8.88 7.43
C ALA A 8 -0.43 -9.44 7.78
N SER A 9 -0.51 -10.76 7.87
CA SER A 9 -1.70 -11.45 8.39
C SER A 9 -1.92 -11.15 9.87
N ALA A 10 -3.10 -11.49 10.40
CA ALA A 10 -3.39 -11.36 11.83
C ALA A 10 -2.43 -12.17 12.73
N ARG A 11 -1.73 -13.18 12.19
CA ARG A 11 -0.69 -13.95 12.90
C ARG A 11 0.71 -13.38 12.73
N GLY A 12 0.86 -12.22 12.09
CA GLY A 12 2.14 -11.57 11.83
C GLY A 12 2.92 -12.13 10.65
N ALA A 13 2.38 -13.08 9.88
CA ALA A 13 3.07 -13.58 8.68
C ALA A 13 3.17 -12.47 7.61
N PRO A 14 4.39 -12.09 7.17
CA PRO A 14 4.59 -10.98 6.24
C PRO A 14 4.29 -11.38 4.80
N TYR A 15 3.88 -10.40 4.00
CA TYR A 15 3.65 -10.54 2.56
C TYR A 15 4.05 -9.25 1.84
N LEU A 16 4.77 -9.38 0.73
CA LEU A 16 5.28 -8.26 -0.07
C LEU A 16 4.95 -8.49 -1.54
N VAL A 17 4.33 -7.50 -2.18
CA VAL A 17 3.95 -7.57 -3.59
C VAL A 17 4.10 -6.19 -4.25
N PRO A 18 4.62 -6.11 -5.50
CA PRO A 18 4.55 -4.88 -6.27
C PRO A 18 3.12 -4.71 -6.81
N LEU A 19 2.53 -3.53 -6.60
CA LEU A 19 1.27 -3.15 -7.23
C LEU A 19 1.49 -1.87 -8.02
N SER A 20 0.85 -1.78 -9.19
CA SER A 20 0.73 -0.49 -9.86
C SER A 20 -0.12 0.44 -8.98
N PHE A 21 0.25 1.72 -8.97
CA PHE A 21 -0.48 2.74 -8.23
C PHE A 21 -0.80 3.93 -9.13
N ASP A 22 -1.83 4.66 -8.74
CA ASP A 22 -2.15 5.99 -9.27
C ASP A 22 -1.84 7.06 -8.22
N TRP A 23 -1.53 8.27 -8.65
CA TRP A 23 -1.27 9.41 -7.78
C TRP A 23 -2.28 10.51 -8.06
N ASP A 24 -3.11 10.83 -7.06
CA ASP A 24 -4.17 11.82 -7.21
C ASP A 24 -3.79 13.25 -6.83
N GLY A 25 -2.50 13.50 -6.57
CA GLY A 25 -1.99 14.79 -6.07
C GLY A 25 -1.73 14.81 -4.57
N GLU A 26 -2.34 13.89 -3.82
CA GLU A 26 -2.32 13.90 -2.35
C GLU A 26 -1.81 12.57 -1.77
N ALA A 27 -2.13 11.45 -2.42
CA ALA A 27 -1.83 10.12 -1.91
C ALA A 27 -1.66 9.09 -3.05
N PRO A 28 -0.84 8.04 -2.84
CA PRO A 28 -0.84 6.90 -3.73
C PRO A 28 -2.12 6.09 -3.49
N LEU A 29 -2.73 5.69 -4.60
CA LEU A 29 -3.91 4.85 -4.69
C LEU A 29 -3.50 3.49 -5.27
N VAL A 30 -3.73 2.42 -4.52
CA VAL A 30 -3.52 1.05 -5.02
C VAL A 30 -4.84 0.29 -5.04
N ALA A 31 -4.96 -0.63 -5.98
CA ALA A 31 -6.05 -1.58 -6.06
C ALA A 31 -5.52 -3.01 -5.95
N THR A 32 -6.16 -3.84 -5.12
CA THR A 32 -5.86 -5.26 -5.04
C THR A 32 -7.15 -6.05 -4.84
N PRO A 33 -7.30 -7.26 -5.40
CA PRO A 33 -8.44 -8.13 -5.09
C PRO A 33 -8.57 -8.35 -3.58
N THR A 34 -9.79 -8.31 -3.04
CA THR A 34 -10.08 -8.48 -1.61
C THR A 34 -9.68 -9.87 -1.11
N ASP A 35 -9.65 -10.87 -1.98
CA ASP A 35 -9.26 -12.24 -1.68
C ASP A 35 -7.75 -12.51 -1.87
N SER A 36 -6.98 -11.52 -2.34
CA SER A 36 -5.52 -11.60 -2.37
C SER A 36 -4.93 -11.62 -0.94
N PRO A 37 -3.69 -12.09 -0.74
CA PRO A 37 -3.04 -12.02 0.57
C PRO A 37 -2.99 -10.59 1.11
N SER A 38 -2.63 -9.60 0.29
CA SER A 38 -2.62 -8.18 0.69
C SER A 38 -4.02 -7.66 1.01
N GLY A 39 -5.04 -8.01 0.21
CA GLY A 39 -6.43 -7.62 0.45
C GLY A 39 -6.96 -8.15 1.78
N LYS A 40 -6.75 -9.45 2.05
CA LYS A 40 -7.10 -10.09 3.33
C LYS A 40 -6.36 -9.48 4.51
N ASN A 41 -5.07 -9.21 4.37
CA ASN A 41 -4.26 -8.58 5.40
C ASN A 41 -4.78 -7.17 5.72
N LEU A 42 -4.98 -6.33 4.70
CA LEU A 42 -5.48 -4.97 4.86
C LEU A 42 -6.87 -4.92 5.51
N ALA A 43 -7.76 -5.84 5.14
CA ALA A 43 -9.09 -5.94 5.72
C ALA A 43 -9.07 -6.32 7.21
N THR A 44 -8.08 -7.12 7.64
CA THR A 44 -8.01 -7.67 9.00
C THR A 44 -7.15 -6.86 9.95
N THR A 45 -5.98 -6.41 9.49
CA THR A 45 -4.96 -5.80 10.36
C THR A 45 -4.87 -4.28 10.21
N ARG A 46 -5.34 -3.73 9.08
CA ARG A 46 -5.11 -2.33 8.68
C ARG A 46 -3.62 -1.93 8.74
N ALA A 47 -2.70 -2.90 8.70
CA ALA A 47 -1.27 -2.66 8.85
C ALA A 47 -0.58 -2.85 7.50
N VAL A 48 0.12 -1.81 7.05
CA VAL A 48 0.80 -1.78 5.76
C VAL A 48 1.92 -0.75 5.74
N ARG A 49 2.96 -1.06 4.98
CA ARG A 49 4.06 -0.16 4.66
C ARG A 49 4.22 -0.12 3.14
N LEU A 50 4.39 1.09 2.60
CA LEU A 50 4.68 1.29 1.18
C LEU A 50 6.17 1.58 0.97
N GLY A 51 6.71 1.09 -0.14
CA GLY A 51 8.02 1.48 -0.66
C GLY A 51 7.90 2.05 -2.07
N LEU A 52 8.22 3.33 -2.22
CA LEU A 52 8.20 4.09 -3.47
C LEU A 52 9.63 4.44 -3.89
N GLY A 53 9.92 4.32 -5.18
CA GLY A 53 11.22 4.70 -5.74
C GLY A 53 12.06 3.50 -6.17
N TYR A 54 13.22 3.81 -6.75
CA TYR A 54 14.15 2.81 -7.29
C TYR A 54 15.10 2.32 -6.19
N ALA A 55 15.80 1.21 -6.42
CA ALA A 55 16.62 0.52 -5.42
C ALA A 55 17.67 1.36 -4.65
N ARG A 56 17.97 2.58 -5.11
CA ARG A 56 18.95 3.49 -4.49
C ARG A 56 18.35 4.79 -3.95
N ASP A 57 17.05 5.00 -4.14
CA ASP A 57 16.33 6.15 -3.64
C ASP A 57 14.90 5.74 -3.35
N VAL A 58 14.67 5.28 -2.11
CA VAL A 58 13.39 4.71 -1.68
C VAL A 58 12.81 5.57 -0.58
N SER A 59 11.58 6.03 -0.79
CA SER A 59 10.73 6.57 0.25
C SER A 59 9.79 5.50 0.77
N THR A 60 9.76 5.35 2.08
CA THR A 60 8.83 4.45 2.77
C THR A 60 7.72 5.26 3.41
N ILE A 61 6.49 4.74 3.34
CA ILE A 61 5.32 5.32 3.99
C ILE A 61 4.78 4.32 5.01
N ASP A 62 4.61 4.78 6.24
CA ASP A 62 4.15 3.99 7.38
C ASP A 62 2.79 4.44 7.90
N GLY A 63 1.82 3.54 7.91
CA GLY A 63 0.58 3.83 8.59
C GLY A 63 -0.59 3.01 8.09
N PRO A 64 -1.68 3.01 8.85
CA PRO A 64 -2.90 2.41 8.37
C PRO A 64 -3.39 3.16 7.13
N PRO A 65 -4.05 2.46 6.20
CA PRO A 65 -4.68 3.11 5.07
C PRO A 65 -5.74 4.11 5.55
N ALA A 66 -5.77 5.30 4.93
CA ALA A 66 -6.72 6.35 5.28
C ALA A 66 -8.15 5.95 4.91
N ASP A 67 -8.31 5.26 3.77
CA ASP A 67 -9.60 4.78 3.32
C ASP A 67 -9.46 3.44 2.61
N LEU A 68 -10.50 2.62 2.77
CA LEU A 68 -10.67 1.29 2.21
C LEU A 68 -12.06 1.24 1.56
N HIS A 69 -12.14 1.51 0.27
CA HIS A 69 -13.41 1.47 -0.46
C HIS A 69 -13.44 0.31 -1.46
N PRO A 70 -14.61 -0.32 -1.67
CA PRO A 70 -14.78 -1.22 -2.80
C PRO A 70 -14.64 -0.41 -4.08
N ALA A 71 -13.72 -0.79 -4.96
CA ALA A 71 -13.59 -0.18 -6.28
C ALA A 71 -14.65 -0.82 -7.20
N PRO A 72 -15.78 -0.14 -7.48
CA PRO A 72 -16.77 -0.71 -8.38
C PRO A 72 -16.20 -0.69 -9.80
N ASN A 73 -16.57 -1.67 -10.61
CA ASN A 73 -16.43 -1.71 -12.08
C ASN A 73 -15.23 -2.47 -12.70
N TYR A 74 -14.44 -3.24 -11.95
CA TYR A 74 -13.33 -4.03 -12.54
C TYR A 74 -13.56 -5.56 -12.62
N GLY A 75 -14.76 -6.06 -12.28
CA GLY A 75 -15.02 -7.52 -12.23
C GLY A 75 -14.36 -8.24 -11.05
N TYR A 76 -13.57 -7.52 -10.25
CA TYR A 76 -12.97 -7.96 -9.00
C TYR A 76 -13.56 -7.14 -7.84
N LEU A 77 -13.84 -7.79 -6.71
CA LEU A 77 -13.95 -7.09 -5.44
C LEU A 77 -12.55 -6.54 -5.16
N ALA A 78 -12.28 -5.29 -5.52
CA ALA A 78 -10.98 -4.67 -5.33
C ALA A 78 -11.04 -3.64 -4.21
N LEU A 79 -9.99 -3.60 -3.41
CA LEU A 79 -9.82 -2.63 -2.33
C LEU A 79 -9.02 -1.45 -2.85
N GLY A 80 -9.66 -0.28 -2.95
CA GLY A 80 -8.97 0.99 -3.17
C GLY A 80 -8.38 1.48 -1.86
N VAL A 81 -7.07 1.74 -1.85
CA VAL A 81 -6.34 2.10 -0.63
C VAL A 81 -5.60 3.41 -0.81
N ARG A 82 -5.91 4.39 0.03
CA ARG A 82 -5.29 5.73 0.03
C ARG A 82 -4.33 5.89 1.20
N PHE A 83 -3.12 6.41 0.95
CA PHE A 83 -2.08 6.59 1.97
C PHE A 83 -1.70 8.05 2.18
N PRO A 84 -1.94 8.64 3.37
CA PRO A 84 -1.63 10.04 3.61
C PRO A 84 -0.11 10.25 3.77
N MET A 85 0.42 11.29 3.13
CA MET A 85 1.86 11.58 3.06
C MET A 85 2.38 12.51 4.16
N HIS A 86 1.59 12.91 5.15
CA HIS A 86 2.01 13.94 6.12
C HIS A 86 3.19 13.51 7.02
N GLY A 87 4.06 14.49 7.30
CA GLY A 87 5.50 14.40 7.60
C GLY A 87 5.98 13.65 8.84
N GLU A 88 5.17 12.82 9.48
CA GLU A 88 5.61 11.87 10.53
C GLU A 88 5.66 10.41 10.04
N ARG A 89 5.17 10.14 8.83
CA ARG A 89 4.98 8.79 8.30
C ARG A 89 5.87 8.44 7.11
N MET A 90 6.67 9.39 6.63
CA MET A 90 7.51 9.20 5.45
C MET A 90 8.99 9.20 5.83
N THR A 91 9.69 8.10 5.54
CA THR A 91 11.14 8.00 5.72
C THR A 91 11.80 7.75 4.38
N THR A 92 12.73 8.61 3.96
CA THR A 92 13.50 8.45 2.72
C THR A 92 14.88 7.90 3.04
N ALA A 93 15.28 6.86 2.31
CA ALA A 93 16.63 6.30 2.33
C ALA A 93 17.22 6.42 0.92
N SER A 94 18.29 7.21 0.81
CA SER A 94 19.11 7.32 -0.39
C SER A 94 20.44 6.60 -0.15
N ALA A 95 20.83 5.73 -1.08
CA ALA A 95 22.15 5.14 -1.07
C ALA A 95 23.09 6.02 -1.91
N GLN A 96 24.05 6.66 -1.25
CA GLN A 96 25.15 7.40 -1.89
C GLN A 96 26.01 6.50 -2.77
#